data_AF-A0A415MEP2-F1
#
_entry.id   AF-A0A415MEP2-F1
#
_cell.length_a   1.000
_cell.length_b   1.000
_cell.length_c   1.000
_cell.angle_alpha   90.00
_cell.angle_beta   90.00
_cell.angle_gamma   90.00
#
_symmetry.space_group_name_H-M   'P 1'
#
loop_
_entity.id
_entity.type
_entity.pdbx_description
1 polymer ?
#
loop_
_entity_poly.entity_id
_entity_poly.type
_entity_poly.pdbx_seq_one_letter_code
_entity_poly.pdbx_strand_id
1 'polypeptide(L)'
;MGKNYELELYKLLINPEEDDIDIQYVEEFGWVSNTEFYVWINLNWFNEFVKRLNDIFGYSLFDEGGIEARICSDCVCIDLEEVISGYGVDLEEVFPRSKYTH
;
A
#
# COMPACT_ATOMS: atom_id res chain seq x y z
N MET A 1 -2.71 -22.67 -4.06
CA MET A 1 -1.48 -21.88 -3.94
C MET A 1 -1.84 -20.66 -3.10
N GLY A 2 -1.22 -20.46 -1.95
CA GLY A 2 -1.46 -19.25 -1.15
C GLY A 2 -0.98 -18.01 -1.91
N LYS A 3 -1.69 -16.90 -1.79
CA LYS A 3 -1.19 -15.60 -2.28
C LYS A 3 0.05 -15.23 -1.48
N ASN A 4 1.08 -14.73 -2.17
CA ASN A 4 2.24 -14.12 -1.54
C ASN A 4 1.93 -12.63 -1.38
N TYR A 5 1.51 -12.23 -0.19
CA TYR A 5 1.05 -10.85 0.05
C TYR A 5 2.19 -9.85 -0.09
N GLU A 6 3.39 -10.23 0.35
CA GLU A 6 4.61 -9.44 0.26
C GLU A 6 4.94 -9.06 -1.19
N LEU A 7 4.91 -10.04 -2.09
CA LEU A 7 5.18 -9.82 -3.51
C LEU A 7 4.11 -8.98 -4.18
N GLU A 8 2.84 -9.21 -3.87
CA GLU A 8 1.74 -8.45 -4.47
C GLU A 8 1.70 -7.00 -3.97
N LEU A 9 2.04 -6.76 -2.69
CA LEU A 9 2.25 -5.41 -2.17
C LEU A 9 3.45 -4.72 -2.84
N TYR A 10 4.56 -5.44 -3.01
CA TYR A 10 5.71 -4.89 -3.73
C TYR A 10 5.32 -4.43 -5.14
N LYS A 11 4.57 -5.26 -5.87
CA LYS A 11 4.04 -4.89 -7.19
C LYS A 11 3.13 -3.68 -7.11
N LEU A 12 2.16 -3.67 -6.17
CA LEU A 12 1.23 -2.56 -6.02
C LEU A 12 1.92 -1.20 -5.81
N LEU A 13 3.01 -1.16 -5.03
CA LEU A 13 3.71 0.10 -4.74
C LEU A 13 4.76 0.47 -5.80
N ILE A 14 5.43 -0.50 -6.43
CA ILE A 14 6.58 -0.25 -7.32
C ILE A 14 6.22 -0.34 -8.80
N ASN A 15 5.41 -1.33 -9.18
CA ASN A 15 5.09 -1.63 -10.57
C ASN A 15 3.68 -2.26 -10.66
N PRO A 16 2.62 -1.46 -10.46
CA PRO A 16 1.26 -1.98 -10.33
C PRO A 16 0.74 -2.62 -11.62
N GLU A 17 1.26 -2.23 -12.77
CA GLU A 17 0.91 -2.77 -14.09
C GLU A 17 2.17 -3.29 -14.80
N GLU A 18 2.37 -4.61 -14.81
CA GLU A 18 3.60 -5.23 -15.36
C GLU A 18 3.82 -4.91 -16.85
N ASP A 19 2.74 -4.64 -17.60
CA ASP A 19 2.75 -4.34 -19.02
C ASP A 19 2.92 -2.83 -19.33
N ASP A 20 2.84 -1.95 -18.33
CA ASP A 20 2.94 -0.49 -18.50
C ASP A 20 3.68 0.17 -17.33
N ILE A 21 5.00 0.29 -17.48
CA ILE A 21 5.90 0.87 -16.47
C ILE A 21 5.67 2.36 -16.20
N ASP A 22 4.92 3.05 -17.07
CA ASP A 22 4.61 4.47 -16.91
C ASP A 22 3.43 4.67 -15.95
N ILE A 23 2.71 3.60 -15.58
CA ILE A 23 1.62 3.64 -14.61
C ILE A 23 2.19 3.51 -13.19
N GLN A 24 2.06 4.59 -12.42
CA GLN A 24 2.39 4.61 -10.99
C GLN A 24 1.18 5.09 -10.19
N TYR A 25 0.71 4.25 -9.26
CA TYR A 25 -0.40 4.60 -8.37
C TYR A 25 0.04 5.43 -7.16
N VAL A 26 1.31 5.29 -6.79
CA VAL A 26 1.89 5.83 -5.56
C VAL A 26 2.96 6.84 -5.94
N GLU A 27 2.83 8.05 -5.40
CA GLU A 27 3.80 9.14 -5.58
C GLU A 27 5.01 8.94 -4.67
N GLU A 28 4.76 8.49 -3.45
CA GLU A 28 5.76 8.35 -2.40
C GLU A 28 5.32 7.29 -1.39
N PHE A 29 6.28 6.60 -0.77
CA PHE A 29 6.02 5.72 0.37
C PHE A 29 7.28 5.54 1.22
N GLY A 30 7.10 5.16 2.48
CA GLY A 30 8.21 4.80 3.35
C GLY A 30 7.88 4.81 4.83
N TRP A 31 8.84 4.37 5.63
CA TRP A 31 8.78 4.42 7.08
C TRP A 31 8.93 5.85 7.57
N VAL A 32 7.89 6.36 8.25
CA VAL A 32 7.92 7.67 8.92
C VAL A 32 8.27 7.54 10.41
N SER A 33 8.09 6.34 10.96
CA SER A 33 8.46 5.98 12.33
C SER A 33 8.75 4.48 12.44
N ASN A 34 9.06 4.00 13.65
CA ASN A 34 9.28 2.57 13.92
C ASN A 34 8.01 1.72 13.80
N THR A 35 6.83 2.33 13.65
CA THR A 35 5.54 1.63 13.65
C THR A 35 4.63 2.03 12.50
N GLU A 36 5.03 3.02 11.69
CA GLU A 36 4.17 3.58 10.65
C GLU A 36 4.88 3.57 9.29
N PHE A 37 4.19 3.05 8.28
CA PHE A 37 4.65 3.00 6.90
C PHE A 37 3.63 3.74 6.02
N TYR A 38 3.96 4.96 5.63
CA TYR A 38 3.00 5.79 4.89
C TYR A 38 3.11 5.56 3.39
N VAL A 39 1.96 5.60 2.72
CA VAL A 39 1.82 5.50 1.27
C VAL A 39 0.98 6.68 0.79
N TRP A 40 1.52 7.49 -0.11
CA TRP A 40 0.85 8.62 -0.75
C TRP A 40 0.36 8.21 -2.13
N ILE A 41 -0.94 7.96 -2.25
CA ILE A 41 -1.59 7.43 -3.45
C ILE A 41 -2.11 8.59 -4.28
N ASN A 42 -1.76 8.64 -5.57
CA ASN A 42 -2.25 9.66 -6.50
C ASN A 42 -3.79 9.62 -6.59
N LEU A 43 -4.46 10.77 -6.48
CA LEU A 43 -5.93 10.83 -6.51
C LEU A 43 -6.55 10.25 -7.79
N ASN A 44 -5.88 10.36 -8.93
CA ASN A 44 -6.36 9.80 -10.21
C ASN A 44 -6.37 8.26 -10.19
N TRP A 45 -5.51 7.65 -9.38
CA TRP A 45 -5.33 6.21 -9.28
C TRP A 45 -5.93 5.59 -8.02
N PHE A 46 -6.46 6.41 -7.10
CA PHE A 46 -6.96 5.94 -5.81
C PHE A 46 -7.99 4.81 -5.92
N ASN A 47 -8.94 4.91 -6.85
CA ASN A 47 -9.93 3.86 -7.06
C ASN A 47 -9.32 2.54 -7.53
N GLU A 48 -8.32 2.59 -8.42
CA GLU A 48 -7.63 1.39 -8.90
C GLU A 48 -6.73 0.80 -7.81
N PHE A 49 -6.06 1.65 -7.03
CA PHE A 49 -5.30 1.22 -5.86
C PHE A 49 -6.17 0.44 -4.87
N VAL A 50 -7.34 0.98 -4.50
CA VAL A 50 -8.28 0.32 -3.56
C VAL A 50 -8.79 -1.01 -4.12
N LYS A 51 -9.09 -1.08 -5.42
CA LYS A 51 -9.48 -2.35 -6.07
C LYS A 51 -8.36 -3.38 -5.98
N ARG A 52 -7.12 -3.01 -6.29
CA ARG A 52 -5.97 -3.92 -6.22
C ARG A 52 -5.69 -4.37 -4.79
N LEU A 53 -5.80 -3.47 -3.83
CA LEU A 53 -5.66 -3.80 -2.41
C LEU A 53 -6.72 -4.82 -1.97
N ASN A 54 -7.96 -4.65 -2.41
CA ASN A 54 -9.03 -5.61 -2.21
C ASN A 54 -8.80 -6.94 -2.95
N ASP A 55 -8.27 -6.90 -4.16
CA ASP A 55 -7.87 -8.11 -4.87
C ASP A 55 -6.80 -8.88 -4.11
N ILE A 56 -5.90 -8.22 -3.37
CA ILE A 56 -4.86 -8.86 -2.56
C ILE A 56 -5.46 -9.44 -1.28
N PHE A 57 -6.12 -8.61 -0.47
CA PHE A 57 -6.50 -8.90 0.93
C PHE A 57 -7.97 -9.30 1.13
N GLY A 58 -8.80 -9.15 0.10
CA GLY A 58 -10.24 -9.36 0.15
C GLY A 58 -11.02 -8.19 0.77
N TYR A 59 -12.34 -8.23 0.62
CA TYR A 59 -13.24 -7.15 1.07
C TYR A 59 -13.26 -6.98 2.59
N SER A 60 -12.86 -8.01 3.34
CA SER A 60 -12.83 -7.96 4.81
C SER A 60 -11.87 -6.92 5.37
N LEU A 61 -10.93 -6.44 4.55
CA LEU A 61 -10.05 -5.33 4.88
C LEU A 61 -10.81 -4.06 5.32
N PHE A 62 -12.05 -3.89 4.85
CA PHE A 62 -12.87 -2.71 5.10
C PHE A 62 -14.01 -2.96 6.10
N ASP A 63 -14.10 -4.15 6.70
CA ASP A 63 -15.25 -4.55 7.53
C ASP A 63 -15.36 -3.75 8.83
N GLU A 64 -14.26 -3.14 9.32
CA GLU A 64 -14.23 -2.34 10.55
C GLU A 64 -14.64 -0.87 10.34
N GLY A 65 -15.28 -0.55 9.22
CA GLY A 65 -15.70 0.81 8.88
C GLY A 65 -14.76 1.52 7.90
N GLY A 66 -13.81 0.79 7.34
CA GLY A 66 -12.89 1.26 6.31
C GLY A 66 -11.44 1.38 6.80
N ILE A 67 -10.67 2.18 6.07
CA ILE A 67 -9.26 2.47 6.33
C ILE A 67 -9.15 3.94 6.75
N GLU A 68 -8.39 4.23 7.81
CA GLU A 68 -8.05 5.61 8.15
C GLU A 68 -7.14 6.22 7.07
N ALA A 69 -7.51 7.41 6.59
CA ALA A 69 -6.81 8.08 5.50
C ALA A 69 -6.82 9.59 5.67
N ARG A 70 -5.74 10.24 5.22
CA ARG A 70 -5.63 11.70 5.13
C ARG A 70 -5.73 12.12 3.67
N ILE A 71 -6.62 13.04 3.36
CA ILE A 71 -6.75 13.63 2.02
C ILE A 71 -5.82 14.84 1.93
N CYS A 72 -4.92 14.82 0.96
CA CYS A 72 -3.97 15.88 0.67
C CYS A 72 -4.38 16.65 -0.61
N SER A 73 -3.53 17.56 -1.10
CA SER A 73 -3.81 18.38 -2.29
C SER A 73 -4.11 17.56 -3.56
N ASP A 74 -3.39 16.47 -3.73
CA ASP A 74 -3.26 15.68 -4.96
C ASP A 74 -3.14 14.16 -4.69
N CYS A 75 -3.16 13.77 -3.42
CA CYS A 75 -3.02 12.38 -3.00
C CYS A 75 -3.89 12.01 -1.79
N VAL A 76 -4.01 10.72 -1.52
CA VAL A 76 -4.53 10.14 -0.28
C VAL A 76 -3.39 9.43 0.42
N CYS A 77 -3.15 9.77 1.69
CA CYS A 77 -2.14 9.15 2.53
C CYS A 77 -2.78 8.15 3.48
N ILE A 78 -2.25 6.94 3.54
CA ILE A 78 -2.65 5.88 4.49
C ILE A 78 -1.42 5.36 5.24
N ASP A 79 -1.63 4.80 6.43
CA ASP A 79 -0.63 3.96 7.08
C ASP A 79 -0.84 2.50 6.65
N LEU A 80 0.03 2.00 5.79
CA LEU A 80 -0.08 0.65 5.25
C LEU A 80 0.16 -0.41 6.32
N GLU A 81 1.04 -0.14 7.31
CA GLU A 81 1.31 -1.07 8.42
C GLU A 81 0.05 -1.34 9.23
N GLU A 82 -0.71 -0.29 9.54
CA GLU A 82 -2.00 -0.40 10.22
C GLU A 82 -3.01 -1.18 9.37
N VAL A 83 -3.14 -0.80 8.09
CA VAL A 83 -4.11 -1.39 7.14
C VAL A 83 -3.97 -2.90 7.02
N ILE A 84 -2.74 -3.43 7.00
CA ILE A 84 -2.50 -4.85 6.76
C ILE A 84 -2.14 -5.65 8.02
N SER A 85 -2.18 -5.02 9.20
CA SER A 85 -1.75 -5.61 10.47
C SER A 85 -2.37 -6.99 10.78
N GLY A 86 -3.60 -7.24 10.32
CA GLY A 86 -4.30 -8.52 10.48
C GLY A 86 -3.88 -9.65 9.53
N TYR A 87 -3.03 -9.38 8.55
CA TYR A 87 -2.72 -10.32 7.45
C TYR A 87 -1.36 -11.02 7.58
N GLY A 88 -0.60 -10.72 8.63
CA GLY A 88 0.68 -11.38 8.92
C GLY A 88 1.78 -11.08 7.91
N VAL A 89 1.70 -9.92 7.25
CA VAL A 89 2.73 -9.41 6.33
C VAL A 89 3.84 -8.75 7.15
N ASP A 90 5.09 -9.10 6.87
CA ASP A 90 6.24 -8.34 7.39
C ASP A 90 6.67 -7.29 6.37
N LEU A 91 6.23 -6.03 6.56
CA LEU A 91 6.59 -4.94 5.65
C LEU A 91 8.08 -4.61 5.68
N GLU A 92 8.82 -4.91 6.75
CA GLU A 92 10.24 -4.62 6.82
C GLU A 92 11.06 -5.61 5.98
N GLU A 93 10.57 -6.83 5.77
CA GLU A 93 11.15 -7.77 4.79
C GLU A 93 10.97 -7.29 3.34
N VAL A 94 9.84 -6.64 3.03
CA VAL A 94 9.55 -6.12 1.68
C VAL A 94 10.23 -4.78 1.43
N PHE A 95 10.13 -3.88 2.40
CA PHE A 95 10.64 -2.51 2.35
C PHE A 95 11.55 -2.25 3.56
N PRO A 96 12.84 -2.67 3.51
CA PRO A 96 13.75 -2.51 4.63
C PRO A 96 13.93 -1.05 5.04
N ARG A 97 13.84 -0.76 6.34
CA ARG A 97 14.06 0.59 6.91
C ARG A 97 15.37 1.23 6.50
N SER A 98 16.43 0.42 6.33
CA SER A 98 17.74 0.88 5.86
C SER A 98 17.71 1.56 4.48
N LYS A 99 16.64 1.37 3.69
CA LYS A 99 16.46 1.94 2.35
C LYS A 99 15.24 2.85 2.23
N TYR A 100 14.18 2.57 2.99
CA TYR A 100 12.87 3.20 2.81
C TYR A 100 12.43 4.05 4.00
N THR A 101 13.36 4.53 4.83
CA THR A 101 13.05 5.54 5.87
C THR A 101 13.12 6.94 5.27
N HIS A 102 12.15 7.79 5.63
CA HIS A 102 12.12 9.21 5.29
C HIS A 102 13.11 10.05 6.10
#